data_AF-A0A259PDI1-F1
#
_entry.id   AF-A0A259PDI1-F1
#
_cell.length_a   1.000
_cell.length_b   1.000
_cell.length_c   1.000
_cell.angle_alpha   90.00
_cell.angle_beta   90.00
_cell.angle_gamma   90.00
#
_symmetry.space_group_name_H-M   'P 1'
#
loop_
_entity.id
_entity.type
_entity.pdbx_description
1 polymer ?
#
loop_
_entity_poly.entity_id
_entity_poly.type
_entity_poly.pdbx_seq_one_letter_code
_entity_poly.pdbx_strand_id
1 'polypeptide(L)' 'MSLTTPLPARLTVHRQTRVLEIVFEDGASFRIPFELMRVYSPSAEVRGHGPGQETLQ' A
#
# COMPACT_ATOMS: atom_id res chain seq x y z
N MET A 1 -11.84 23.02 -11.41
CA MET A 1 -11.00 22.01 -12.06
C MET A 1 -11.28 20.69 -11.37
N SER A 2 -11.94 19.76 -12.04
CA SER A 2 -12.18 18.43 -11.49
C SER A 2 -10.84 17.69 -11.41
N LEU A 3 -10.41 17.32 -10.21
CA LEU A 3 -9.19 16.55 -10.00
C LEU A 3 -9.45 15.13 -10.51
N THR A 4 -9.00 14.84 -11.74
CA THR A 4 -9.03 13.48 -12.29
C THR A 4 -7.87 12.69 -11.70
N THR A 5 -8.00 12.32 -10.43
CA THR A 5 -7.09 11.34 -9.85
C THR A 5 -7.53 9.98 -10.38
N PRO A 6 -6.69 9.29 -11.18
CA PRO A 6 -7.07 7.99 -11.72
C PRO A 6 -7.24 7.00 -10.56
N LEU A 7 -8.28 6.18 -10.64
CA LEU A 7 -8.53 5.15 -9.64
C LEU A 7 -7.64 3.92 -9.93
N PRO A 8 -7.25 3.17 -8.89
CA PRO A 8 -6.57 1.89 -9.09
C PRO A 8 -7.55 0.88 -9.71
N ALA A 9 -7.18 0.32 -10.86
CA ALA A 9 -7.96 -0.68 -11.58
C ALA A 9 -7.54 -2.11 -11.22
N ARG A 10 -6.27 -2.33 -10.88
CA ARG A 10 -5.74 -3.69 -10.58
C ARG A 10 -4.61 -3.66 -9.55
N LEU A 11 -4.61 -4.64 -8.66
CA LEU A 11 -3.58 -4.88 -7.64
C LEU A 11 -3.09 -6.32 -7.75
N THR A 12 -1.77 -6.51 -7.92
CA THR A 12 -1.16 -7.85 -7.98
C THR A 12 -0.04 -7.97 -6.96
N VAL A 13 -0.10 -9.01 -6.13
CA VAL A 13 0.93 -9.32 -5.14
C VAL A 13 1.92 -10.34 -5.72
N HIS A 14 3.15 -9.90 -5.98
CA HIS A 14 4.21 -10.78 -6.44
C HIS A 14 5.01 -11.30 -5.24
N ARG A 15 4.56 -12.41 -4.65
CA ARG A 15 5.14 -12.97 -3.40
C ARG A 15 6.61 -13.34 -3.54
N GLN A 16 7.00 -13.93 -4.67
CA GLN A 16 8.37 -14.38 -4.89
C GLN A 16 9.35 -13.21 -5.02
N THR A 17 8.98 -12.14 -5.72
CA THR A 17 9.81 -10.94 -5.88
C THR A 17 9.58 -9.89 -4.79
N ARG A 18 8.65 -10.12 -3.85
CA ARG A 18 8.30 -9.21 -2.75
C ARG A 18 7.96 -7.79 -3.20
N VAL A 19 7.09 -7.69 -4.21
CA VAL A 19 6.65 -6.43 -4.81
C VAL A 19 5.12 -6.41 -4.94
N LEU A 20 4.53 -5.25 -4.69
CA LEU A 20 3.14 -4.95 -5.05
C LEU A 20 3.11 -4.21 -6.39
N GLU A 21 2.35 -4.72 -7.35
CA GLU A 21 2.06 -4.02 -8.59
C GLU A 21 0.68 -3.37 -8.51
N ILE A 22 0.58 -2.12 -8.95
CA ILE A 22 -0.65 -1.33 -9.04
C ILE A 22 -0.80 -0.83 -10.48
N VAL A 23 -1.97 -1.03 -11.06
CA VAL A 23 -2.35 -0.50 -12.37
C VAL A 23 -3.54 0.43 -12.20
N PHE A 24 -3.47 1.62 -12.78
CA PHE A 24 -4.50 2.65 -12.73
C PHE A 24 -5.37 2.64 -13.99
N GLU A 25 -6.56 3.25 -13.91
CA GLU A 25 -7.50 3.33 -15.05
C GLU A 25 -6.93 4.05 -16.28
N ASP A 26 -5.97 4.96 -16.11
CA ASP A 26 -5.29 5.63 -17.22
C ASP A 26 -4.19 4.76 -17.88
N GLY A 27 -3.91 3.58 -17.32
CA GLY A 27 -2.88 2.67 -17.78
C GLY A 27 -1.52 2.82 -17.10
N ALA A 28 -1.32 3.83 -16.24
CA ALA A 28 -0.13 3.92 -15.42
C ALA A 28 0.06 2.67 -14.54
N SER A 29 1.30 2.19 -14.45
CA SER A 29 1.66 1.00 -13.68
C SER A 29 2.88 1.25 -12.81
N PHE A 30 2.82 0.78 -11.56
CA PHE A 30 3.86 0.98 -10.57
C PHE A 30 4.15 -0.31 -9.83
N ARG A 31 5.42 -0.53 -9.51
CA ARG A 31 5.91 -1.68 -8.76
C ARG A 31 6.58 -1.19 -7.49
N ILE A 32 5.96 -1.46 -6.35
CA ILE A 32 6.38 -0.97 -5.04
C ILE A 32 6.99 -2.13 -4.26
N PRO A 33 8.31 -2.09 -3.94
CA PRO A 33 8.93 -3.10 -3.09
C PRO A 33 8.29 -3.13 -1.71
N PHE A 34 8.16 -4.33 -1.14
CA PHE A 34 7.59 -4.50 0.20
C PHE A 34 8.39 -3.77 1.27
N GLU A 35 9.72 -3.68 1.12
CA GLU A 35 10.59 -2.96 2.05
C GLU A 35 10.27 -1.46 2.06
N LEU A 36 10.01 -0.88 0.88
CA LEU A 36 9.59 0.51 0.76
C LEU A 36 8.25 0.73 1.46
N MET A 37 7.27 -0.14 1.22
CA MET A 37 5.98 -0.04 1.92
C MET A 37 6.13 -0.18 3.44
N ARG A 38 7.03 -1.04 3.93
CA ARG A 38 7.31 -1.15 5.37
C ARG A 38 7.88 0.15 5.95
N VAL A 39 8.86 0.77 5.28
CA VAL A 39 9.49 2.01 5.74
C VAL A 39 8.49 3.18 5.77
N TYR A 40 7.61 3.25 4.77
CA TYR A 40 6.63 4.32 4.62
C TYR A 40 5.25 3.99 5.19
N SER A 41 5.06 2.80 5.77
CA SER A 41 3.78 2.43 6.39
C SER A 41 3.62 3.22 7.69
N PRO A 42 2.51 3.96 7.87
CA PRO A 42 2.18 4.57 9.14
C PRO A 42 1.62 3.58 10.17
N SER A 43 1.89 2.27 10.02
CA SER A 43 1.38 1.20 10.89
C SER A 43 1.51 1.59 12.37
N ALA A 44 0.49 1.23 13.15
CA ALA A 44 0.33 1.59 14.56
C ALA A 44 1.44 1.07 15.51
N GLU A 45 2.43 0.35 14.97
CA GLU A 45 3.72 0.06 15.62
C GLU A 45 4.61 1.31 15.79
N VAL A 46 4.47 2.33 14.92
CA VAL A 46 5.24 3.60 14.98
C VAL A 46 4.46 4.74 15.64
N ARG A 47 3.13 4.73 15.55
CA ARG A 47 2.24 5.64 16.29
C ARG A 47 1.32 4.75 17.12
N GLY A 48 1.63 4.57 18.40
CA GLY A 48 0.97 3.60 19.26
C GLY A 48 -0.55 3.53 19.01
N HIS A 49 -1.07 2.32 18.89
CA HIS A 49 -2.51 2.07 18.91
C HIS A 49 -3.11 2.86 20.09
N GLY A 50 -4.12 3.68 19.82
CA GLY A 50 -4.91 4.30 20.87
C GLY A 50 -5.39 3.23 21.86
N PRO A 51 -5.64 3.60 23.13
CA PRO A 51 -5.98 2.64 24.18
C PRO A 51 -7.17 1.78 23.75
N GLY A 52 -6.96 0.46 23.61
CA GLY A 52 -8.02 -0.53 23.35
C GLY A 52 -7.93 -1.40 22.08
N GLN A 53 -6.85 -1.36 21.30
CA GLN A 53 -6.65 -2.29 20.17
C GLN A 53 -5.44 -3.19 20.39
N GLU A 54 -5.64 -4.25 21.18
CA GLU A 54 -4.81 -5.45 21.13
C GLU A 54 -5.03 -6.10 19.76
N THR A 55 -3.97 -6.34 18.99
CA THR A 55 -4.02 -7.41 17.99
C THR A 55 -3.11 -8.53 18.48
N LEU A 56 -3.76 -9.64 18.80
CA LEU A 56 -3.16 -10.92 19.16
C LEU A 56 -2.14 -11.34 18.09
N GLN A 57 -0.96 -11.73 18.59
CA GLN A 57 0.06 -12.67 18.06
C GLN A 57 0.27 -12.75 16.54
#